data_AF-A0A962X779-F1
#
_entry.id   AF-A0A962X779-F1
#
_cell.length_a   1.000
_cell.length_b   1.000
_cell.length_c   1.000
_cell.angle_alpha   90.00
_cell.angle_beta   90.00
_cell.angle_gamma   90.00
#
_symmetry.space_group_name_H-M   'P 1'
#
loop_
_entity.id
_entity.type
_entity.pdbx_description
1 polymer ?
#
loop_
_entity_poly.entity_id
_entity_poly.type
_entity_poly.pdbx_seq_one_letter_code
_entity_poly.pdbx_strand_id
1 'polypeptide(L)'
;MIVNLFSKALETPQALPEPLVKANRLFVENMEKILIFQINALKSYLDIGMNQMRAAAEVTDVKSFQDFCKRQSEIAQTMQYKLMRDGKAMSDMTLRFKSEMDHLTQATLQDVLPKAA
;
A
#
# COMPACT_ATOMS: atom_id res chain seq x y z
N MET A 1 -6.77 40.38 -33.88
CA MET A 1 -6.67 40.43 -32.41
C MET A 1 -7.47 39.32 -31.73
N ILE A 2 -8.73 39.08 -32.14
CA ILE A 2 -9.61 38.04 -31.57
C ILE A 2 -9.09 36.61 -31.83
N VAL A 3 -8.56 36.34 -33.03
CA VAL A 3 -8.00 35.01 -33.39
C VAL A 3 -6.83 34.60 -32.46
N ASN A 4 -6.00 35.57 -32.04
CA ASN A 4 -4.84 35.32 -31.16
C ASN A 4 -5.25 35.01 -29.71
N LEU A 5 -6.43 35.49 -29.27
CA LEU A 5 -7.01 35.15 -27.98
C LEU A 5 -7.55 33.71 -27.96
N PHE A 6 -8.16 33.26 -29.06
CA PHE A 6 -8.62 31.88 -29.21
C PHE A 6 -7.47 30.87 -29.32
N SER A 7 -6.37 31.22 -30.00
CA SER A 7 -5.15 30.40 -30.05
C SER A 7 -4.54 30.18 -28.67
N LYS A 8 -4.44 31.25 -27.85
CA LYS A 8 -3.90 31.20 -26.49
C LYS A 8 -4.79 30.41 -25.51
N ALA A 9 -6.09 30.37 -25.75
CA ALA A 9 -7.04 29.57 -24.97
C ALA A 9 -7.03 28.07 -25.34
N LEU A 10 -6.56 27.74 -26.55
CA LEU A 10 -6.37 26.39 -27.05
C LEU A 10 -4.94 25.86 -26.84
N GLU A 11 -4.02 26.68 -26.33
CA GLU A 11 -2.72 26.20 -25.84
C GLU A 11 -2.99 25.26 -24.67
N THR A 12 -2.93 23.96 -24.96
CA THR A 12 -2.85 22.94 -23.93
C THR A 12 -1.62 23.29 -23.08
N PRO A 13 -1.75 23.51 -21.76
CA PRO A 13 -0.61 23.85 -20.94
C PRO A 13 0.51 22.84 -21.19
N GLN A 14 1.69 23.31 -21.62
CA GLN A 14 2.82 22.42 -21.92
C GLN A 14 3.25 21.59 -20.69
N ALA A 15 2.84 22.01 -19.49
CA ALA A 15 3.05 21.32 -18.23
C ALA A 15 1.74 21.23 -17.42
N LEU A 16 1.57 20.11 -16.71
CA LEU A 16 0.50 19.95 -15.74
C LEU A 16 0.68 20.93 -14.57
N PRO A 17 -0.40 21.47 -14.00
CA PRO A 17 -0.36 22.24 -12.75
C PRO A 17 0.40 21.50 -11.64
N GLU A 18 1.24 22.21 -10.90
CA GLU A 18 2.08 21.63 -9.84
C GLU A 18 1.29 20.81 -8.79
N PRO A 19 0.08 21.22 -8.35
CA PRO A 19 -0.75 20.41 -7.45
C PRO A 19 -1.14 19.05 -8.04
N LEU A 20 -1.41 18.98 -9.36
CA LEU A 20 -1.75 17.72 -10.04
C LEU A 20 -0.53 16.81 -10.17
N VAL A 21 0.65 17.39 -10.42
CA VAL A 21 1.92 16.64 -10.42
C VAL A 21 2.20 16.05 -9.03
N LYS A 22 2.00 16.83 -7.96
CA LYS A 22 2.14 16.37 -6.57
C LYS A 22 1.11 15.28 -6.23
N ALA A 23 -0.15 15.43 -6.63
CA ALA A 23 -1.18 14.41 -6.46
C ALA A 23 -0.78 13.07 -7.10
N ASN A 24 -0.33 13.12 -8.36
CA ASN A 24 0.07 11.93 -9.10
C ASN A 24 1.27 11.24 -8.45
N ARG A 25 2.28 12.00 -7.97
CA ARG A 25 3.41 11.42 -7.22
C ARG A 25 2.97 10.72 -5.95
N LEU A 26 2.16 11.38 -5.11
CA LEU A 26 1.64 10.79 -3.87
C LEU A 26 0.85 9.50 -4.16
N PHE A 27 0.04 9.49 -5.21
CA PHE A 27 -0.70 8.30 -5.62
C PHE A 27 0.22 7.14 -6.01
N VAL A 28 1.23 7.40 -6.84
CA VAL A 28 2.22 6.39 -7.26
C VAL A 28 3.00 5.84 -6.06
N GLU A 29 3.46 6.71 -5.17
CA GLU A 29 4.20 6.30 -3.96
C GLU A 29 3.34 5.44 -3.02
N ASN A 30 2.05 5.76 -2.87
CA ASN A 30 1.14 4.94 -2.07
C ASN A 30 0.83 3.59 -2.74
N MET A 31 0.67 3.57 -4.07
CA MET A 31 0.54 2.32 -4.82
C MET A 31 1.77 1.43 -4.66
N GLU A 32 2.97 1.99 -4.75
CA GLU A 32 4.21 1.24 -4.55
C GLU A 32 4.26 0.62 -3.14
N LYS A 33 3.92 1.40 -2.10
CA LYS A 33 3.85 0.89 -0.72
C LYS A 33 2.85 -0.25 -0.56
N ILE A 34 1.67 -0.15 -1.19
CA ILE A 34 0.64 -1.20 -1.17
C ILE A 34 1.14 -2.46 -1.89
N LEU A 35 1.78 -2.32 -3.06
CA LEU A 35 2.31 -3.45 -3.83
C LEU A 35 3.42 -4.17 -3.06
N ILE A 36 4.36 -3.43 -2.48
CA ILE A 36 5.42 -3.99 -1.62
C ILE A 36 4.79 -4.75 -0.44
N PHE A 37 3.77 -4.17 0.20
CA PHE A 37 3.04 -4.84 1.27
C PHE A 37 2.38 -6.15 0.80
N GLN A 38 1.67 -6.14 -0.33
CA GLN A 38 1.00 -7.33 -0.87
C GLN A 38 1.99 -8.45 -1.20
N ILE A 39 3.13 -8.11 -1.83
CA ILE A 39 4.19 -9.08 -2.14
C ILE A 39 4.78 -9.68 -0.86
N ASN A 40 5.07 -8.85 0.14
CA ASN A 40 5.61 -9.32 1.41
C ASN A 40 4.61 -10.19 2.18
N ALA A 41 3.32 -9.83 2.13
CA ALA A 41 2.25 -10.62 2.73
C ALA A 41 2.18 -12.01 2.05
N LEU A 42 2.12 -12.05 0.72
CA LEU A 42 2.10 -13.26 -0.09
C LEU A 42 3.31 -14.16 0.23
N LYS A 43 4.53 -13.61 0.17
CA LYS A 43 5.76 -14.36 0.45
C LYS A 43 5.69 -15.02 1.82
N SER A 44 5.29 -14.26 2.84
CA SER A 44 5.23 -14.79 4.20
C SER A 44 4.17 -15.88 4.38
N TYR A 45 3.03 -15.81 3.68
CA TYR A 45 2.04 -16.91 3.70
C TYR A 45 2.53 -18.15 2.95
N LEU A 46 3.24 -17.97 1.82
CA LEU A 46 3.88 -19.06 1.09
C LEU A 46 4.95 -19.75 1.93
N ASP A 47 5.79 -18.97 2.64
CA ASP A 47 6.81 -19.51 3.54
C ASP A 47 6.18 -20.38 4.65
N ILE A 48 5.06 -19.95 5.23
CA ILE A 48 4.30 -20.74 6.21
C ILE A 48 3.83 -22.07 5.59
N GLY A 49 3.24 -22.03 4.40
CA GLY A 49 2.74 -23.21 3.69
C GLY A 49 3.86 -24.19 3.31
N MET A 50 4.98 -23.69 2.78
CA MET A 50 6.15 -24.51 2.44
C MET A 50 6.76 -25.15 3.68
N ASN A 51 6.83 -24.44 4.79
CA ASN A 51 7.28 -25.00 6.05
C ASN A 51 6.32 -26.08 6.57
N GLN A 52 5.00 -25.93 6.40
CA GLN A 52 4.05 -27.01 6.71
C GLN A 52 4.24 -28.24 5.84
N MET A 53 4.42 -28.06 4.54
CA MET A 53 4.66 -29.19 3.63
C MET A 53 5.94 -29.94 3.99
N ARG A 54 7.02 -29.22 4.33
CA ARG A 54 8.27 -29.84 4.80
C ARG A 54 8.06 -30.59 6.12
N ALA A 55 7.41 -29.95 7.09
CA ALA A 55 7.14 -30.57 8.38
C ALA A 55 6.24 -31.82 8.27
N ALA A 56 5.28 -31.82 7.34
CA ALA A 56 4.45 -32.98 7.05
C ALA A 56 5.24 -34.11 6.38
N ALA A 57 6.17 -33.79 5.47
CA ALA A 57 7.03 -34.77 4.81
C ALA A 57 8.03 -35.44 5.78
N GLU A 58 8.38 -34.78 6.89
CA GLU A 58 9.23 -35.33 7.94
C GLU A 58 8.49 -36.27 8.91
N VAL A 59 7.17 -36.43 8.77
CA VAL A 59 6.38 -37.35 9.61
C VAL A 59 6.59 -38.80 9.15
N THR A 60 7.30 -39.58 9.95
CA THR A 60 7.61 -40.99 9.66
C THR A 60 6.96 -41.98 10.62
N ASP A 61 6.45 -41.50 11.76
CA ASP A 61 5.89 -42.32 12.84
C ASP A 61 4.88 -41.56 13.71
N VAL A 62 4.19 -42.29 14.60
CA VAL A 62 3.14 -41.72 15.47
C VAL A 62 3.65 -40.60 16.38
N LYS A 63 4.91 -40.63 16.81
CA LYS A 63 5.50 -39.59 17.66
C LYS A 63 5.76 -38.32 16.85
N SER A 64 6.36 -38.45 15.67
CA SER A 64 6.55 -37.33 14.74
C SER A 64 5.22 -36.70 14.31
N PHE A 65 4.16 -37.50 14.17
CA PHE A 65 2.81 -37.01 13.90
C PHE A 65 2.22 -36.22 15.09
N GLN A 66 2.38 -36.70 16.32
CA GLN A 66 1.96 -35.96 17.51
C GLN A 66 2.71 -34.63 17.64
N ASP A 67 4.01 -34.61 17.36
CA ASP A 67 4.82 -33.40 17.42
C ASP A 67 4.45 -32.41 16.30
N PHE A 68 4.12 -32.90 15.10
CA PHE A 68 3.52 -32.09 14.03
C PHE A 68 2.21 -31.45 14.50
N CYS A 69 1.28 -32.23 15.05
CA CYS A 69 0.00 -31.73 15.57
C CYS A 69 0.17 -30.67 16.68
N LYS A 70 1.16 -30.83 17.58
CA LYS A 70 1.47 -29.83 18.60
C LYS A 70 1.93 -28.51 17.98
N ARG A 71 2.82 -28.57 16.99
CA ARG A 71 3.31 -27.37 16.27
C ARG A 71 2.19 -26.63 15.55
N GLN A 72 1.16 -27.32 15.05
CA GLN A 72 0.04 -26.67 14.34
C GLN A 72 -0.66 -25.59 15.17
N SER A 73 -0.71 -25.74 16.50
CA SER A 73 -1.23 -24.69 17.39
C SER A 73 -0.37 -23.41 17.34
N GLU A 74 0.96 -23.55 17.36
CA GLU A 74 1.91 -22.42 17.29
C GLU A 74 1.84 -21.73 15.92
N ILE A 75 1.63 -22.50 14.85
CA ILE A 75 1.45 -21.98 13.49
C ILE A 75 0.13 -21.20 13.39
N ALA A 76 -0.96 -21.71 13.98
CA ALA A 76 -2.22 -20.98 14.05
C ALA A 76 -2.07 -19.63 14.78
N GLN A 77 -1.35 -19.61 15.90
CA GLN A 77 -1.03 -18.36 16.62
C GLN A 77 -0.19 -17.40 15.77
N THR A 78 0.81 -17.92 15.06
CA THR A 78 1.65 -17.14 14.14
C THR A 78 0.82 -16.52 13.01
N MET A 79 -0.09 -17.30 12.42
CA MET A 79 -1.01 -16.82 11.39
C MET A 79 -1.96 -15.75 11.92
N GLN A 80 -2.53 -15.94 13.12
CA GLN A 80 -3.40 -14.96 13.77
C GLN A 80 -2.67 -13.64 14.02
N TYR A 81 -1.46 -13.70 14.58
CA TYR A 81 -0.63 -12.52 14.83
C TYR A 81 -0.30 -11.80 13.53
N LYS A 82 0.09 -12.56 12.50
CA LYS A 82 0.37 -12.01 11.17
C LYS A 82 -0.85 -11.32 10.56
N LEU A 83 -2.03 -11.93 10.62
CA LEU A 83 -3.27 -11.35 10.10
C LEU A 83 -3.61 -10.04 10.80
N MET A 84 -3.51 -10.00 12.14
CA MET A 84 -3.71 -8.77 12.90
C MET A 84 -2.71 -7.67 12.51
N ARG A 85 -1.43 -8.01 12.39
CA ARG A 85 -0.37 -7.08 12.03
C ARG A 85 -0.55 -6.54 10.60
N ASP A 86 -0.88 -7.42 9.66
CA ASP A 86 -1.14 -7.06 8.27
C ASP A 86 -2.38 -6.14 8.17
N GLY A 87 -3.44 -6.42 8.94
CA GLY A 87 -4.60 -5.53 9.07
C GLY A 87 -4.26 -4.15 9.64
N LYS A 88 -3.42 -4.09 10.69
CA LYS A 88 -2.91 -2.82 11.23
C LYS A 88 -2.11 -2.06 10.19
N ALA A 89 -1.20 -2.72 9.48
CA ALA A 89 -0.38 -2.09 8.44
C ALA A 89 -1.26 -1.51 7.31
N MET A 90 -2.33 -2.21 6.92
CA MET A 90 -3.30 -1.72 5.94
C MET A 90 -4.07 -0.48 6.42
N SER A 91 -4.52 -0.49 7.68
CA SER A 91 -5.15 0.68 8.30
C SER A 91 -4.19 1.88 8.33
N ASP A 92 -2.95 1.66 8.76
CA ASP A 92 -1.93 2.70 8.84
C ASP A 92 -1.59 3.27 7.44
N MET A 93 -1.56 2.43 6.39
CA MET A 93 -1.39 2.90 4.99
C MET A 93 -2.56 3.78 4.55
N THR A 94 -3.79 3.40 4.88
CA THR A 94 -5.00 4.15 4.54
C THR A 94 -5.00 5.52 5.22
N LEU A 95 -4.66 5.56 6.51
CA LEU A 95 -4.58 6.81 7.28
C LEU A 95 -3.49 7.74 6.74
N ARG A 96 -2.33 7.21 6.34
CA ARG A 96 -1.27 8.00 5.71
C ARG A 96 -1.72 8.59 4.38
N PHE A 97 -2.31 7.79 3.49
CA PHE A 97 -2.84 8.27 2.22
C PHE A 97 -3.85 9.40 2.41
N LYS A 98 -4.79 9.24 3.36
CA LYS A 98 -5.74 10.30 3.71
C LYS A 98 -5.04 11.58 4.17
N SER A 99 -4.09 11.48 5.07
CA SER A 99 -3.32 12.63 5.58
C SER A 99 -2.57 13.35 4.46
N GLU A 100 -1.91 12.61 3.57
CA GLU A 100 -1.18 13.17 2.42
C GLU A 100 -2.12 13.91 1.45
N MET A 101 -3.32 13.39 1.21
CA MET A 101 -4.36 14.04 0.39
C MET A 101 -4.95 15.31 1.05
N ASP A 102 -5.22 15.26 2.35
CA ASP A 102 -5.70 16.42 3.12
C ASP A 102 -4.65 17.55 3.08
N HIS A 103 -3.36 17.20 3.24
CA HIS A 103 -2.25 18.14 3.12
C HIS A 103 -2.14 18.77 1.71
N LEU A 104 -2.28 17.97 0.65
CA LEU A 104 -2.26 18.49 -0.72
C LEU A 104 -3.39 19.49 -0.96
N THR A 105 -4.58 19.19 -0.45
CA THR A 105 -5.76 20.06 -0.56
C THR A 105 -5.52 21.39 0.17
N GLN A 106 -4.96 21.33 1.39
CA GLN A 106 -4.63 22.51 2.17
C GLN A 106 -3.54 23.35 1.51
N ALA A 107 -2.49 22.73 0.97
CA ALA A 107 -1.42 23.41 0.24
C ALA A 107 -1.94 24.09 -1.04
N THR A 108 -2.87 23.44 -1.75
CA THR A 108 -3.49 24.00 -2.95
C THR A 108 -4.37 25.21 -2.61
N LEU A 109 -5.16 25.12 -1.54
CA LEU A 109 -5.96 26.26 -1.03
C LEU A 109 -5.05 27.44 -0.63
N GLN A 110 -3.94 27.17 0.05
CA GLN A 110 -2.97 28.19 0.46
C GLN A 110 -2.16 28.78 -0.68
N ASP A 111 -2.03 28.13 -1.84
CA ASP A 111 -1.31 28.68 -3.00
C ASP A 111 -2.24 29.49 -3.94
N VAL A 112 -3.55 29.21 -3.89
CA VAL A 112 -4.58 29.92 -4.66
C VAL A 112 -5.09 31.18 -3.93
N LEU A 113 -5.25 31.13 -2.60
CA LEU A 113 -5.71 32.27 -1.79
C LEU A 113 -4.79 33.52 -1.79
N PRO A 114 -3.44 33.43 -1.74
CA PRO A 114 -2.56 34.61 -1.75
C PRO A 114 -2.46 35.29 -3.11
N LYS A 115 -2.98 34.68 -4.19
CA LYS A 115 -3.03 35.28 -5.53
C LYS A 115 -4.34 36.05 -5.79
N ALA A 116 -5.25 36.12 -4.82
CA ALA A 116 -6.55 36.80 -4.93
C ALA A 116 -6.65 38.10 -4.11
N ALA A 117 -5.54 38.58 -3.52
CA ALA A 117 -5.46 39.83 -2.75
C ALA A 117 -4.63 40.89 -3.47
#